data_AF-A0A8I1X3C4-F1
#
_entry.id   AF-A0A8I1X3C4-F1
#
_cell.length_a   1.000
_cell.length_b   1.000
_cell.length_c   1.000
_cell.angle_alpha   90.00
_cell.angle_beta   90.00
_cell.angle_gamma   90.00
#
_symmetry.space_group_name_H-M   'P 1'
#
loop_
_entity.id
_entity.type
_entity.pdbx_description
1 polymer ?
#
loop_
_entity_poly.entity_id
_entity_poly.type
_entity_poly.pdbx_seq_one_letter_code
_entity_poly.pdbx_strand_id
1 'polypeptide(L)'
;GIGLRAYGQRDPLVEYKIETHEMFDGLVARIKEQTVDFIYRVELSPSRSVEVEKTEAYENKSDNTLKKEPVKRQGDKIGRNDPCPCGSGKKYKKCCGQ
;
A
#
# COMPACT_ATOMS: atom_id res chain seq x y z
N GLY A 1 25.39 9.60 -4.73
CA GLY A 1 24.92 8.94 -3.49
C GLY A 1 25.94 9.12 -2.40
N ILE A 2 25.50 9.29 -1.15
CA ILE A 2 26.33 9.67 0.02
C ILE A 2 27.53 8.73 0.21
N GLY A 3 27.39 7.45 -0.16
CA GLY A 3 28.48 6.45 -0.12
C GLY A 3 29.68 6.72 -1.03
N LEU A 4 29.53 7.48 -2.13
CA LEU A 4 30.66 7.92 -2.97
C LEU A 4 31.34 9.20 -2.43
N ARG A 5 30.64 10.01 -1.62
CA ARG A 5 31.19 11.22 -0.98
C ARG A 5 32.01 10.91 0.28
N ALA A 6 31.79 9.74 0.90
CA ALA A 6 32.59 9.21 2.01
C ALA A 6 34.08 8.98 1.65
N TYR A 7 34.40 8.84 0.36
CA TYR A 7 35.78 8.73 -0.12
C TYR A 7 36.60 10.01 0.09
N GLY A 8 35.94 11.15 0.37
CA GLY A 8 36.57 12.45 0.59
C GLY A 8 36.94 12.76 2.05
N GLN A 9 37.11 11.75 2.92
CA GLN A 9 37.41 11.91 4.36
C GLN A 9 36.37 12.69 5.18
N ARG A 10 35.18 12.94 4.62
CA ARG A 10 34.04 13.48 5.37
C ARG A 10 33.18 12.35 5.90
N ASP A 11 32.70 12.52 7.13
CA ASP A 11 31.84 11.54 7.77
C ASP A 11 30.50 11.41 7.02
N PRO A 12 30.18 10.23 6.46
CA PRO A 12 28.94 10.03 5.72
C PRO A 12 27.67 10.24 6.56
N LEU A 13 27.73 10.05 7.89
CA LEU A 13 26.58 10.31 8.77
C LEU A 13 26.26 11.80 8.85
N VAL A 14 27.29 12.64 8.88
CA VAL A 14 27.14 14.09 8.96
C VAL A 14 26.57 14.63 7.65
N GLU A 15 27.10 14.20 6.51
CA GLU A 15 26.60 14.58 5.19
C GLU A 15 25.14 14.13 4.98
N TYR A 16 24.79 12.91 5.41
CA TYR A 16 23.39 12.46 5.40
C TYR A 16 22.50 13.37 6.25
N LYS A 17 22.93 13.73 7.45
CA LYS A 17 22.16 14.60 8.36
C LYS A 17 21.93 15.99 7.75
N ILE A 18 22.93 16.56 7.08
CA ILE A 18 22.81 17.86 6.42
C ILE A 18 21.86 17.76 5.22
N GLU A 19 22.11 16.82 4.31
CA GLU A 19 21.32 16.63 3.09
C GLU A 19 19.84 16.32 3.41
N THR A 20 19.60 15.51 4.44
CA THR A 20 18.24 15.21 4.91
C THR A 20 17.55 16.39 5.58
N HIS A 21 18.28 17.19 6.36
CA HIS A 21 17.73 18.38 6.99
C HIS A 21 17.31 19.41 5.94
N GLU A 22 18.13 19.66 4.93
CA GLU A 22 17.79 20.56 3.81
C GLU A 22 16.53 20.11 3.06
N MET A 23 16.41 18.80 2.80
CA MET A 23 15.20 18.24 2.18
C MET A 23 13.96 18.38 3.07
N PHE A 24 14.14 18.17 4.38
CA PHE A 24 13.07 18.30 5.36
C PHE A 24 12.55 19.74 5.47
N ASP A 25 13.45 20.73 5.52
CA ASP A 25 13.08 22.15 5.51
C ASP A 25 12.27 22.51 4.27
N GLY A 26 12.67 22.00 3.11
CA GLY A 26 11.93 22.15 1.86
C GLY A 26 10.53 21.51 1.90
N LEU A 27 10.39 20.34 2.51
CA LEU A 27 9.10 19.68 2.72
C LEU A 27 8.20 20.50 3.66
N VAL A 28 8.74 21.00 4.77
CA VAL A 28 8.00 21.84 5.73
C VAL A 28 7.53 23.14 5.08
N ALA A 29 8.37 23.77 4.25
CA ALA A 29 8.00 24.97 3.51
C ALA A 29 6.80 24.71 2.57
N ARG A 30 6.81 23.59 1.83
CA ARG A 30 5.70 23.20 0.94
C ARG A 30 4.41 22.93 1.70
N ILE A 31 4.47 22.22 2.83
CA ILE A 31 3.28 21.98 3.66
C ILE A 31 2.66 23.29 4.10
N LYS A 32 3.48 24.25 4.57
CA LYS A 32 2.99 25.57 4.99
C LYS A 32 2.30 26.30 3.83
N GLU A 33 2.92 26.33 2.65
CA GLU A 33 2.33 26.95 1.47
C GLU A 33 0.99 26.29 1.09
N GLN A 34 0.94 24.96 1.06
CA GLN A 34 -0.28 24.21 0.74
C GLN A 34 -1.40 24.44 1.75
N THR A 35 -1.09 24.52 3.05
CA THR A 35 -2.10 24.78 4.08
C THR A 35 -2.74 26.16 3.91
N VAL A 36 -1.93 27.17 3.57
CA VAL A 36 -2.41 28.52 3.35
C VAL A 36 -3.27 28.58 2.07
N ASP A 37 -2.77 28.03 0.96
CA ASP A 37 -3.52 27.96 -0.30
C ASP A 37 -4.85 27.22 -0.13
N PHE A 38 -4.86 26.10 0.61
CA PHE A 38 -6.08 25.37 0.92
C PHE A 38 -7.08 26.24 1.70
N ILE A 39 -6.65 26.91 2.77
CA ILE A 39 -7.54 27.79 3.55
C ILE A 39 -8.16 28.89 2.68
N TYR A 40 -7.38 29.49 1.76
CA TYR A 40 -7.89 30.54 0.88
C TYR A 40 -8.75 30.04 -0.28
N ARG A 41 -8.59 28.78 -0.72
CA ARG A 41 -9.38 28.16 -1.80
C ARG A 41 -10.57 27.36 -1.33
N VAL A 42 -10.77 27.20 -0.02
CA VAL A 42 -11.94 26.49 0.52
C VAL A 42 -13.20 27.30 0.18
N GLU A 43 -13.85 26.89 -0.90
CA GLU A 43 -15.24 27.27 -1.18
C GLU A 43 -16.15 26.39 -0.32
N LEU A 44 -16.75 26.99 0.70
CA LEU A 44 -17.83 26.35 1.45
C LEU A 44 -19.05 26.27 0.53
N SER A 45 -19.15 25.19 -0.23
CA SER A 45 -20.44 24.80 -0.78
C SER A 45 -21.36 24.56 0.41
N PRO A 46 -22.48 25.31 0.56
CA PRO A 46 -23.47 24.91 1.54
C PRO A 46 -23.79 23.46 1.23
N SER A 47 -23.79 22.60 2.25
CA SER A 47 -24.20 21.22 2.11
C SER A 47 -25.64 21.24 1.59
N ARG A 48 -25.80 21.28 0.27
CA ARG A 48 -26.96 20.68 -0.38
C ARG A 48 -26.93 19.30 0.21
N SER A 49 -27.94 18.98 1.00
CA SER A 49 -28.20 17.63 1.43
C SER A 49 -28.20 16.80 0.16
N VAL A 50 -27.05 16.19 -0.14
CA VAL A 50 -26.94 15.20 -1.19
C VAL A 50 -27.72 14.06 -0.58
N GLU A 51 -29.01 14.03 -0.88
CA GLU A 51 -29.75 12.79 -0.89
C GLU A 51 -28.86 11.88 -1.75
N VAL A 52 -28.26 10.89 -1.09
CA VAL A 52 -27.47 9.88 -1.75
C VAL A 52 -28.46 9.09 -2.59
N GLU A 53 -28.79 9.61 -3.78
CA GLU A 53 -29.28 8.80 -4.87
C GLU A 53 -28.17 7.77 -5.06
N LYS A 54 -28.47 6.54 -4.63
CA LYS A 54 -27.65 5.38 -4.87
C LYS A 54 -27.39 5.34 -6.37
N THR A 55 -26.28 5.89 -6.81
CA THR A 55 -25.81 5.69 -8.17
C THR A 55 -25.57 4.19 -8.28
N GLU A 56 -26.48 3.51 -8.96
CA GLU A 56 -26.39 2.10 -9.27
C GLU A 56 -24.97 1.86 -9.79
N ALA A 57 -24.24 1.01 -9.08
CA ALA A 57 -22.91 0.61 -9.48
C ALA A 57 -23.00 0.19 -10.95
N TYR A 58 -22.20 0.82 -11.82
CA TYR A 58 -22.17 0.49 -13.24
C TYR A 58 -21.90 -1.01 -13.36
N GLU A 59 -22.95 -1.78 -13.66
CA GLU A 59 -22.83 -3.21 -13.88
C GLU A 59 -22.01 -3.38 -15.15
N ASN A 60 -20.82 -3.97 -15.03
CA ASN A 60 -20.18 -4.56 -16.19
C ASN A 60 -21.15 -5.59 -16.75
N LYS A 61 -21.81 -5.26 -17.86
CA LYS A 61 -22.65 -6.18 -18.62
C LYS A 61 -21.75 -7.23 -19.28
N SER A 62 -21.20 -8.12 -18.47
CA SER A 62 -20.69 -9.40 -18.93
C SER A 62 -21.89 -10.31 -19.06
N ASP A 63 -22.14 -10.80 -20.27
CA ASP A 63 -23.18 -11.77 -20.58
C ASP A 63 -23.30 -12.84 -19.48
N ASN A 64 -24.44 -12.81 -18.81
CA ASN A 64 -24.78 -13.64 -17.66
C ASN A 64 -25.15 -15.06 -18.14
N THR A 65 -24.19 -15.73 -18.76
CA THR A 65 -24.24 -17.18 -18.93
C THR A 65 -23.19 -17.78 -18.01
N LEU A 66 -23.69 -18.24 -16.85
CA LEU A 66 -22.95 -18.86 -15.74
C LEU A 66 -22.28 -17.85 -14.80
N LYS A 67 -23.05 -17.35 -13.81
CA LYS A 67 -22.50 -16.87 -12.54
C LYS A 67 -21.64 -17.99 -11.94
N LYS A 68 -20.34 -17.99 -12.22
CA LYS A 68 -19.38 -18.86 -11.55
C LYS A 68 -19.24 -18.32 -10.13
N GLU A 69 -19.90 -18.95 -9.18
CA GLU A 69 -19.63 -18.68 -7.77
C GLU A 69 -18.13 -18.91 -7.50
N PRO A 70 -17.48 -18.06 -6.69
CA PRO A 70 -16.10 -18.28 -6.31
C PRO A 70 -16.01 -19.61 -5.58
N VAL A 71 -15.20 -20.54 -6.12
CA VAL A 71 -14.99 -21.86 -5.54
C VAL A 71 -14.42 -21.70 -4.13
N LYS A 72 -15.27 -21.91 -3.12
CA LYS A 72 -14.84 -21.99 -1.72
C LYS A 72 -14.03 -23.27 -1.57
N ARG A 73 -12.77 -23.15 -1.12
CA ARG A 73 -11.91 -24.30 -0.83
C ARG A 73 -12.57 -25.15 0.26
N GLN A 74 -12.95 -26.38 -0.06
CA GLN A 74 -13.68 -27.28 0.84
C GLN A 74 -12.81 -27.91 1.95
N GLY A 75 -11.59 -27.43 2.17
CA GLY A 75 -10.66 -28.02 3.14
C GLY A 75 -9.68 -27.02 3.72
N ASP A 76 -9.13 -27.37 4.87
CA ASP A 76 -8.22 -26.53 5.63
C ASP A 76 -7.00 -26.12 4.79
N LYS A 77 -6.56 -24.89 5.02
CA LYS A 77 -5.31 -24.39 4.44
C LYS A 77 -4.16 -25.06 5.18
N ILE A 78 -3.59 -26.10 4.57
CA ILE A 78 -2.36 -26.73 5.07
C ILE A 78 -1.25 -25.67 5.11
N GLY A 79 -0.78 -25.37 6.32
CA GLY A 79 0.28 -24.42 6.57
C GLY A 79 1.64 -24.98 6.17
N ARG A 80 2.60 -24.09 5.88
CA ARG A 80 3.93 -24.45 5.39
C ARG A 80 4.70 -25.41 6.32
N ASN A 81 4.42 -25.38 7.63
CA ASN A 81 5.07 -26.22 8.64
C ASN A 81 4.22 -27.43 9.09
N ASP A 82 2.99 -27.58 8.61
CA ASP A 82 2.07 -28.65 9.04
C ASP A 82 2.52 -30.02 8.53
N PRO A 83 2.11 -31.13 9.18
CA PRO A 83 2.38 -32.47 8.67
C PRO A 83 1.81 -32.62 7.26
N CYS A 84 2.63 -33.16 6.36
CA CYS A 84 2.24 -33.25 4.96
C CYS A 84 1.19 -34.36 4.75
N PRO A 85 0.08 -34.09 4.03
CA PRO A 85 -0.98 -35.08 3.78
C PRO A 85 -0.52 -36.25 2.88
N CYS A 86 0.70 -36.18 2.32
CA CYS A 86 1.35 -37.25 1.56
C CYS A 86 1.69 -38.50 2.39
N GLY A 87 1.45 -38.48 3.71
CA GLY A 87 1.78 -39.59 4.63
C GLY A 87 3.28 -39.75 4.92
N SER A 88 4.14 -38.86 4.42
CA SER A 88 5.60 -38.98 4.57
C SER A 88 6.15 -38.66 5.97
N GLY A 89 5.30 -38.20 6.89
CA GLY A 89 5.70 -37.75 8.23
C GLY A 89 6.54 -36.46 8.26
N LYS A 90 6.86 -35.85 7.11
CA LYS A 90 7.64 -34.61 7.01
C LYS A 90 6.72 -33.38 6.99
N LYS A 91 7.25 -32.21 7.40
CA LYS A 91 6.56 -30.91 7.27
C LYS A 91 6.25 -30.61 5.79
N TYR A 92 5.11 -29.98 5.50
CA TYR A 92 4.61 -29.71 4.14
C TYR A 92 5.67 -29.06 3.24
N LYS A 93 6.38 -28.04 3.73
CA LYS A 93 7.49 -27.38 3.00
C LYS A 93 8.69 -28.26 2.62
N LYS A 94 8.79 -29.45 3.21
CA LYS A 94 9.86 -30.43 2.98
C LYS A 94 9.34 -31.72 2.30
N CYS A 95 8.04 -31.83 1.98
CA CYS A 95 7.45 -32.91 1.14
C CYS A 95 6.81 -32.26 -0.11
N CYS A 96 5.51 -31.98 -0.09
CA CYS A 96 4.75 -31.54 -1.26
C CYS A 96 4.71 -30.02 -1.51
N GLY A 97 5.31 -29.21 -0.64
CA GLY A 97 5.27 -27.75 -0.71
C GLY A 97 6.64 -27.11 -0.90
N GLN A 98 7.44 -27.63 -1.84
CA GLN A 98 8.67 -26.95 -2.28
C GLN A 98 8.35 -25.57 -2.84
#